data_AF-A0A8C2A9Y0-F1
#
_entry.id   AF-A0A8C2A9Y0-F1
#
_cell.length_a   1.000
_cell.length_b   1.000
_cell.length_c   1.000
_cell.angle_alpha   90.00
_cell.angle_beta   90.00
_cell.angle_gamma   90.00
#
_symmetry.space_group_name_H-M   'P 1'
#
loop_
_entity.id
_entity.type
_entity.pdbx_description
1 polymer ?
#
loop_
_entity_poly.entity_id
_entity_poly.type
_entity_poly.pdbx_seq_one_letter_code
_entity_poly.pdbx_strand_id
1 'polypeptide(L)'
;MSLELFNWVHLSLQESDENYSIKPKEDLDSHLNSSIISSTETLCSHLYKGSSPYGSLNNIVKGLSLLTDSFSDLSLTSEPRKPCKKPPPNYLCHLCFNKGHYIKDCPQARPKGEGVTPYQGKKRCFGEYKCPQCKRKWMSGNSWANMGQECIKCHINVYPHKQRPLEKPDGLDVSDQSKEHPQPLCEKCKVLGYYCRRVQ
;
A
#
# COMPACT_ATOMS: atom_id res chain seq x y z
N MET A 1 38.60 -50.53 -2.51
CA MET A 1 37.55 -49.75 -3.20
C MET A 1 36.23 -50.25 -2.65
N SER A 2 35.39 -49.50 -1.94
CA SER A 2 35.15 -48.06 -1.87
C SER A 2 34.86 -47.65 -0.43
N LEU A 3 35.37 -46.49 -0.04
CA LEU A 3 35.01 -45.72 1.15
C LEU A 3 33.72 -44.91 0.90
N GLU A 4 33.23 -44.27 1.97
CA GLU A 4 32.34 -43.08 2.04
C GLU A 4 30.83 -43.33 1.87
N LEU A 5 29.88 -42.85 2.69
CA LEU A 5 29.83 -41.79 3.71
C LEU A 5 28.57 -42.02 4.59
N PHE A 6 28.75 -42.26 5.89
CA PHE A 6 27.75 -42.00 6.93
C PHE A 6 28.53 -41.62 8.20
N ASN A 7 28.68 -40.32 8.46
CA ASN A 7 28.99 -39.73 9.77
C ASN A 7 29.18 -38.21 9.61
N TRP A 8 28.12 -37.44 9.81
CA TRP A 8 28.27 -36.03 10.22
C TRP A 8 27.05 -35.56 11.02
N VAL A 9 26.87 -36.22 12.16
CA VAL A 9 26.21 -35.64 13.32
C VAL A 9 27.15 -35.89 14.49
N HIS A 10 27.48 -34.82 15.20
CA HIS A 10 28.17 -34.81 16.50
C HIS A 10 29.70 -34.73 16.50
N LEU A 11 30.25 -33.50 16.45
CA LEU A 11 31.29 -33.03 17.36
C LEU A 11 31.58 -31.54 17.07
N SER A 12 31.26 -30.65 18.02
CA SER A 12 32.11 -29.52 18.48
C SER A 12 31.27 -28.54 19.30
N LEU A 13 31.09 -28.86 20.58
CA LEU A 13 30.87 -27.88 21.64
C LEU A 13 32.22 -27.65 22.32
N GLN A 14 32.68 -26.40 22.32
CA GLN A 14 33.52 -25.72 23.33
C GLN A 14 33.82 -24.32 22.76
N GLU A 15 33.04 -23.32 23.15
CA GLU A 15 33.33 -22.37 24.24
C GLU A 15 34.47 -21.39 23.91
N SER A 16 34.08 -20.13 23.71
CA SER A 16 34.91 -18.96 23.97
C SER A 16 33.99 -17.78 24.28
N ASP A 17 33.90 -17.45 25.56
CA ASP A 17 33.49 -16.13 26.05
C ASP A 17 34.42 -15.05 25.49
N GLU A 18 33.88 -13.86 25.21
CA GLU A 18 34.50 -12.53 25.40
C GLU A 18 33.55 -11.43 24.86
N ASN A 19 32.85 -10.79 25.80
CA ASN A 19 32.56 -9.36 25.90
C ASN A 19 32.67 -8.44 24.65
N TYR A 20 31.55 -7.83 24.22
CA TYR A 20 31.55 -6.38 23.92
C TYR A 20 30.16 -5.72 23.99
N SER A 21 29.98 -4.93 25.04
CA SER A 21 29.26 -3.65 25.18
C SER A 21 28.04 -3.35 24.28
N ILE A 22 26.88 -3.33 24.93
CA ILE A 22 25.69 -2.57 24.52
C ILE A 22 26.03 -1.06 24.58
N LYS A 23 25.69 -0.30 23.54
CA LYS A 23 25.53 1.16 23.58
C LYS A 23 24.22 1.55 22.88
N PRO A 24 23.44 2.48 23.46
CA PRO A 24 22.19 2.96 22.87
C PRO A 24 22.49 3.93 21.73
N LYS A 25 21.67 3.92 20.67
CA LYS A 25 21.63 4.99 19.67
C LYS A 25 20.37 5.81 19.88
N GLU A 26 20.58 6.96 20.52
CA GLU A 26 19.70 8.11 20.51
C GLU A 26 19.66 8.76 19.12
N ASP A 27 18.46 9.22 18.78
CA ASP A 27 18.07 10.40 17.99
C ASP A 27 18.82 10.74 16.70
N LEU A 28 18.08 10.60 15.59
CA LEU A 28 18.37 11.31 14.34
C LEU A 28 17.10 12.03 13.86
N ASP A 29 16.67 13.02 14.64
CA ASP A 29 15.66 14.03 14.29
C ASP A 29 16.32 15.42 14.12
N SER A 30 17.47 15.47 13.44
CA SER A 30 18.26 16.70 13.26
C SER A 30 18.31 17.25 11.82
N HIS A 31 17.57 16.68 10.87
CA HIS A 31 17.62 17.12 9.47
C HIS A 31 16.44 17.99 9.01
N LEU A 32 15.41 18.19 9.85
CA LEU A 32 14.28 19.07 9.52
C LEU A 32 14.38 20.46 10.18
N ASN A 33 15.20 20.63 11.21
CA ASN A 33 15.31 21.91 11.94
C ASN A 33 16.34 22.89 11.36
N SER A 34 17.33 22.44 10.57
CA SER A 34 18.34 23.37 10.03
C SER A 34 17.79 24.33 8.97
N SER A 35 16.82 23.88 8.17
CA SER A 35 16.24 24.71 7.08
C SER A 35 15.18 25.69 7.58
N ILE A 36 14.50 25.36 8.68
CA ILE A 36 13.51 26.25 9.30
C ILE A 36 14.22 27.35 10.09
N ILE A 37 15.29 27.02 10.82
CA ILE A 37 16.03 28.01 11.63
C ILE A 37 16.77 29.03 10.74
N SER A 38 17.36 28.59 9.61
CA SER A 38 18.00 29.49 8.65
C SER A 38 17.03 30.49 7.99
N SER A 39 15.76 30.11 7.87
CA SER A 39 14.70 30.96 7.31
C SER A 39 14.20 32.02 8.30
N THR A 40 14.27 31.75 9.62
CA THR A 40 13.84 32.70 10.66
C THR A 40 14.84 33.83 10.92
N GLU A 41 16.15 33.58 10.72
CA GLU A 41 17.18 34.63 10.82
C GLU A 41 17.07 35.66 9.68
N THR A 42 16.60 35.22 8.50
CA THR A 42 16.38 36.08 7.34
C THR A 42 15.15 36.99 7.51
N LEU A 43 14.13 36.54 8.27
CA LEU A 43 12.95 37.35 8.61
C LEU A 43 13.22 38.38 9.72
N CYS A 44 14.02 38.03 10.74
CA CYS A 44 14.33 38.95 11.83
C CYS A 44 15.21 40.13 11.37
N SER A 45 16.05 39.91 10.38
CA SER A 45 16.96 40.92 9.84
C SER A 45 16.25 42.01 9.02
N HIS A 46 15.08 41.70 8.43
CA HIS A 46 14.31 42.67 7.63
C HIS A 46 13.30 43.50 8.44
N LEU A 47 13.00 43.12 9.68
CA LEU A 47 12.08 43.87 10.55
C LEU A 47 12.76 44.95 11.40
N TYR A 48 14.10 44.94 11.50
CA TYR A 48 14.85 45.87 12.36
C TYR A 48 15.65 46.96 11.62
N LYS A 49 15.57 47.04 10.29
CA LYS A 49 16.19 48.14 9.53
C LYS A 49 15.15 48.91 8.72
N GLY A 50 14.68 50.01 9.31
CA GLY A 50 14.09 51.11 8.56
C GLY A 50 12.72 51.53 9.09
N SER A 51 12.72 52.42 10.07
CA SER A 51 11.57 53.25 10.44
C SER A 51 11.12 54.12 9.25
N SER A 52 9.92 53.90 8.72
CA SER A 52 9.13 54.90 7.99
C SER A 52 7.62 54.59 8.10
N PRO A 53 6.73 55.52 8.54
CA PRO A 53 5.37 55.17 8.96
C PRO A 53 4.35 54.99 7.82
N TYR A 54 4.73 55.11 6.53
CA TYR A 54 3.77 55.16 5.43
C TYR A 54 3.93 54.07 4.34
N GLY A 55 4.75 53.05 4.58
CA GLY A 55 5.05 51.99 3.59
C GLY A 55 4.54 50.58 3.94
N SER A 56 3.66 50.45 4.93
CA SER A 56 3.46 49.19 5.65
C SER A 56 2.63 48.14 4.89
N LEU A 57 1.62 48.52 4.10
CA LEU A 57 0.71 47.55 3.49
C LEU A 57 1.34 46.73 2.36
N ASN A 58 2.21 47.32 1.55
CA ASN A 58 2.82 46.64 0.40
C ASN A 58 3.78 45.53 0.84
N ASN A 59 4.44 45.70 1.98
CA ASN A 59 5.34 44.69 2.53
C ASN A 59 4.58 43.54 3.18
N ILE A 60 3.45 43.83 3.84
CA ILE A 60 2.55 42.82 4.39
C ILE A 60 1.92 41.99 3.26
N VAL A 61 1.41 42.63 2.22
CA VAL A 61 0.80 41.92 1.07
C VAL A 61 1.81 41.02 0.36
N LYS A 62 3.05 41.50 0.18
CA LYS A 62 4.13 40.67 -0.38
C LYS A 62 4.49 39.50 0.53
N GLY A 63 4.57 39.72 1.84
CA GLY A 63 4.79 38.66 2.82
C GLY A 63 3.68 37.60 2.80
N LEU A 64 2.41 38.03 2.73
CA LEU A 64 1.25 37.14 2.66
C LEU A 64 1.18 36.35 1.33
N SER A 65 1.58 36.96 0.22
CA SER A 65 1.66 36.28 -1.07
C SER A 65 2.72 35.17 -1.04
N LEU A 66 3.91 35.48 -0.50
CA LEU A 66 5.00 34.49 -0.37
C LEU A 66 4.66 33.35 0.60
N LEU A 67 3.90 33.64 1.67
CA LEU A 67 3.36 32.61 2.56
C LEU A 67 2.33 31.73 1.84
N THR A 68 1.38 32.33 1.11
CA THR A 68 0.40 31.59 0.28
C THR A 68 1.08 30.63 -0.71
N ASP A 69 2.15 31.10 -1.35
CA ASP A 69 2.90 30.28 -2.30
C ASP A 69 3.63 29.12 -1.57
N SER A 70 4.17 29.38 -0.38
CA SER A 70 4.83 28.35 0.44
C SER A 70 3.86 27.31 1.03
N PHE A 71 2.63 27.72 1.40
CA PHE A 71 1.58 26.81 1.89
C PHE A 71 1.00 25.93 0.78
N SER A 72 1.05 26.38 -0.47
CA SER A 72 0.61 25.60 -1.62
C SER A 72 1.47 24.35 -1.84
N ASP A 73 2.74 24.40 -1.45
CA ASP A 73 3.69 23.28 -1.59
C ASP A 73 3.69 22.30 -0.40
N LEU A 74 3.11 22.68 0.75
CA LEU A 74 3.06 21.85 1.96
C LEU A 74 1.81 20.96 2.07
N SER A 75 0.95 20.92 1.05
CA SER A 75 -0.19 20.00 0.99
C SER A 75 0.27 18.54 0.72
N LEU A 76 0.96 17.94 1.68
CA LEU A 76 1.39 16.54 1.65
C LEU A 76 0.24 15.58 2.04
N THR A 77 -0.69 15.35 1.11
CA THR A 77 -1.30 14.03 0.91
C THR A 77 -1.47 13.73 -0.60
N SER A 78 -0.52 12.94 -1.12
CA SER A 78 -0.60 12.06 -2.28
C SER A 78 -1.02 12.64 -3.65
N GLU A 79 -0.03 12.64 -4.56
CA GLU A 79 -0.10 12.74 -6.03
C GLU A 79 -0.58 14.10 -6.61
N PRO A 80 -0.03 14.53 -7.77
CA PRO A 80 -0.61 15.61 -8.57
C PRO A 80 -1.97 15.15 -9.10
N ARG A 81 -2.99 15.26 -8.25
CA ARG A 81 -4.38 15.01 -8.62
C ARG A 81 -4.77 16.12 -9.58
N LYS A 82 -4.89 15.74 -10.86
CA LYS A 82 -5.60 16.48 -11.91
C LYS A 82 -6.79 17.21 -11.26
N PRO A 83 -7.02 18.50 -11.57
CA PRO A 83 -8.17 19.23 -11.04
C PRO A 83 -9.42 18.36 -11.20
N CYS A 84 -10.08 18.08 -10.06
CA CYS A 84 -11.20 17.17 -9.98
C CYS A 84 -12.32 17.77 -10.84
N LYS A 85 -12.38 17.37 -12.11
CA LYS A 85 -13.37 17.87 -13.06
C LYS A 85 -14.74 17.55 -12.45
N LYS A 86 -15.57 18.56 -12.19
CA LYS A 86 -16.93 18.30 -11.74
C LYS A 86 -17.65 17.51 -12.86
N PRO A 87 -18.46 16.50 -12.53
CA PRO A 87 -19.24 15.80 -13.53
C PRO A 87 -20.13 16.78 -14.30
N PRO A 88 -20.48 16.48 -15.57
CA PRO A 88 -21.45 17.27 -16.32
C PRO A 88 -22.78 17.46 -15.53
N PRO A 89 -23.55 18.54 -15.77
CA PRO A 89 -24.75 18.86 -15.00
C PRO A 89 -25.84 17.78 -14.99
N ASN A 90 -25.83 16.89 -16.00
CA ASN A 90 -26.79 15.80 -16.14
C ASN A 90 -26.24 14.43 -15.69
N TYR A 91 -25.00 14.37 -15.20
CA TYR A 91 -24.46 13.14 -14.62
C TYR A 91 -25.08 12.89 -13.24
N LEU A 92 -25.62 11.69 -13.05
CA LEU A 92 -26.07 11.18 -11.77
C LEU A 92 -25.06 10.13 -11.29
N CYS A 93 -24.67 10.20 -10.01
CA CYS A 93 -23.87 9.17 -9.40
C CYS A 93 -24.57 7.81 -9.49
N HIS A 94 -23.92 6.79 -10.05
CA HIS A 94 -24.52 5.46 -10.21
C HIS A 94 -24.71 4.69 -8.90
N LEU A 95 -24.26 5.24 -7.75
CA LEU A 95 -24.47 4.63 -6.44
C LEU A 95 -25.66 5.24 -5.70
N CYS A 96 -25.75 6.57 -5.63
CA CYS A 96 -26.78 7.28 -4.86
C CYS A 96 -27.78 8.07 -5.72
N PHE A 97 -27.61 8.05 -7.04
CA PHE A 97 -28.43 8.75 -8.03
C PHE A 97 -28.51 10.28 -7.85
N ASN A 98 -27.58 10.89 -7.11
CA ASN A 98 -27.49 12.35 -6.93
C ASN A 98 -26.49 13.01 -7.90
N LYS A 99 -26.74 14.28 -8.24
CA LYS A 99 -25.84 15.11 -9.07
C LYS A 99 -24.61 15.59 -8.29
N GLY A 100 -23.60 16.08 -9.02
CA GLY A 100 -22.52 16.90 -8.45
C GLY A 100 -21.22 16.18 -8.08
N HIS A 101 -21.18 14.84 -8.07
CA HIS A 101 -19.98 14.05 -7.78
C HIS A 101 -19.90 12.80 -8.65
N TYR A 102 -18.69 12.31 -8.94
CA TYR A 102 -18.51 10.99 -9.54
C TYR A 102 -18.70 9.91 -8.47
N ILE A 103 -19.06 8.69 -8.88
CA ILE A 103 -19.21 7.53 -7.97
C ILE A 103 -18.02 7.30 -7.03
N LYS A 104 -16.81 7.69 -7.46
CA LYS A 104 -15.56 7.60 -6.70
C LYS A 104 -15.54 8.49 -5.45
N ASP A 105 -16.24 9.62 -5.56
CA ASP A 105 -16.31 10.69 -4.56
C ASP A 105 -17.69 10.70 -3.89
N CYS A 106 -18.45 9.60 -4.01
CA CYS A 106 -19.78 9.51 -3.44
C CYS A 106 -19.70 9.46 -1.91
N PRO A 107 -20.36 10.37 -1.17
CA PRO A 107 -20.35 10.35 0.29
C PRO A 107 -21.07 9.12 0.87
N GLN A 108 -21.92 8.47 0.07
CA GLN A 108 -22.56 7.20 0.41
C GLN A 108 -21.71 5.98 0.02
N ALA A 109 -20.59 6.17 -0.68
CA ALA A 109 -19.70 5.06 -0.98
C ALA A 109 -19.12 4.51 0.31
N ARG A 110 -19.29 3.20 0.51
CA ARG A 110 -18.53 2.50 1.55
C ARG A 110 -17.04 2.69 1.21
N PRO A 111 -16.20 3.15 2.15
CA PRO A 111 -14.77 3.17 1.94
C PRO A 111 -14.35 1.77 1.49
N LYS A 112 -13.45 1.69 0.50
CA LYS A 112 -12.83 0.40 0.15
C LYS A 112 -12.26 -0.14 1.46
N GLY A 113 -12.76 -1.30 1.92
CA GLY A 113 -12.34 -1.85 3.20
C GLY A 113 -10.81 -1.94 3.28
N GLU A 114 -10.28 -1.96 4.49
CA GLU A 114 -8.83 -1.87 4.80
C GLU A 114 -7.94 -2.94 4.14
N GLY A 115 -8.52 -3.88 3.40
CA GLY A 115 -7.81 -4.98 2.81
C GLY A 115 -7.20 -4.69 1.42
N VAL A 116 -6.12 -5.41 1.14
CA VAL A 116 -5.31 -5.28 -0.07
C VAL A 116 -5.98 -5.90 -1.33
N THR A 117 -7.08 -6.63 -1.16
CA THR A 117 -7.81 -7.27 -2.26
C THR A 117 -9.22 -6.68 -2.45
N PRO A 118 -9.80 -6.69 -3.66
CA PRO A 118 -11.16 -6.17 -3.87
C PRO A 118 -12.26 -6.86 -3.06
N TYR A 119 -12.15 -8.17 -2.84
CA TYR A 119 -13.08 -8.95 -2.03
C TYR A 119 -12.60 -8.99 -0.58
N GLN A 120 -13.53 -8.76 0.35
CA GLN A 120 -13.29 -8.71 1.80
C GLN A 120 -14.17 -9.69 2.58
N GLY A 121 -14.78 -10.66 1.90
CA GLY A 121 -15.60 -11.69 2.55
C GLY A 121 -14.77 -12.88 3.05
N LYS A 122 -15.43 -13.79 3.77
CA LYS A 122 -14.79 -14.98 4.36
C LYS A 122 -14.70 -16.17 3.40
N LYS A 123 -15.59 -16.27 2.41
CA LYS A 123 -15.68 -17.42 1.51
C LYS A 123 -14.61 -17.35 0.42
N ARG A 124 -14.25 -18.51 -0.12
CA ARG A 124 -13.44 -18.61 -1.32
C ARG A 124 -14.17 -17.98 -2.52
N CYS A 125 -13.41 -17.33 -3.39
CA CYS A 125 -13.93 -16.69 -4.59
C CYS A 125 -13.02 -16.95 -5.81
N PHE A 126 -13.52 -16.60 -7.00
CA PHE A 126 -12.72 -16.60 -8.22
C PHE A 126 -11.88 -15.34 -8.28
N GLY A 127 -10.56 -15.48 -8.44
CA GLY A 127 -9.62 -14.37 -8.54
C GLY A 127 -8.94 -14.32 -9.90
N GLU A 128 -8.78 -13.12 -10.45
CA GLU A 128 -7.98 -12.84 -11.63
C GLU A 128 -6.69 -12.13 -11.23
N TYR A 129 -5.56 -12.62 -11.73
CA TYR A 129 -4.23 -12.17 -11.34
C TYR A 129 -3.46 -11.66 -12.56
N LYS A 130 -2.59 -10.69 -12.35
CA LYS A 130 -1.65 -10.18 -13.35
C LYS A 130 -0.33 -9.88 -12.66
N CYS A 131 0.71 -10.62 -13.01
CA CYS A 131 2.03 -10.40 -12.41
C CYS A 131 2.55 -9.00 -12.80
N PRO A 132 2.99 -8.17 -11.84
CA PRO A 132 3.51 -6.84 -12.15
C PRO A 132 4.86 -6.91 -12.88
N GLN A 133 5.64 -7.97 -12.68
CA GLN A 133 6.96 -8.16 -13.30
C GLN A 133 6.83 -8.75 -14.72
N CYS A 134 6.44 -10.03 -14.85
CA CYS A 134 6.39 -10.69 -16.16
C CYS A 134 5.08 -10.51 -16.95
N LYS A 135 4.12 -9.74 -16.42
CA LYS A 135 2.81 -9.45 -17.04
C LYS A 135 1.92 -10.67 -17.34
N ARG A 136 2.34 -11.89 -16.96
CA ARG A 136 1.53 -13.11 -17.06
C ARG A 136 0.21 -12.91 -16.32
N LYS A 137 -0.88 -13.39 -16.93
CA LYS A 137 -2.21 -13.41 -16.34
C LYS A 137 -2.60 -14.85 -16.04
N TRP A 138 -3.32 -15.06 -14.95
CA TRP A 138 -3.89 -16.35 -14.61
C TRP A 138 -5.16 -16.15 -13.79
N MET A 139 -5.94 -17.21 -13.68
CA MET A 139 -7.16 -17.23 -12.90
C MET A 139 -7.08 -18.36 -11.88
N SER A 140 -7.75 -18.19 -10.75
CA SER A 140 -7.82 -19.23 -9.73
C SER A 140 -9.15 -19.17 -9.02
N GLY A 141 -9.82 -20.32 -8.91
CA GLY A 141 -10.94 -20.48 -8.00
C GLY A 141 -10.52 -20.46 -6.53
N ASN A 142 -9.23 -20.42 -6.20
CA ASN A 142 -8.73 -20.42 -4.81
C ASN A 142 -8.21 -19.05 -4.39
N SER A 143 -9.03 -18.03 -4.61
CA SER A 143 -8.77 -16.67 -4.15
C SER A 143 -9.49 -16.40 -2.83
N TRP A 144 -8.81 -15.70 -1.93
CA TRP A 144 -9.30 -15.34 -0.61
C TRP A 144 -9.11 -13.84 -0.39
N ALA A 145 -9.89 -13.26 0.52
CA ALA A 145 -9.63 -11.90 0.96
C ALA A 145 -8.23 -11.77 1.55
N ASN A 146 -7.52 -10.71 1.17
CA ASN A 146 -6.21 -10.32 1.69
C ASN A 146 -5.10 -11.35 1.50
N MET A 147 -5.23 -12.21 0.50
CA MET A 147 -4.26 -13.24 0.16
C MET A 147 -3.99 -13.24 -1.35
N GLY A 148 -2.75 -13.48 -1.72
CA GLY A 148 -2.24 -13.55 -3.07
C GLY A 148 -1.89 -14.97 -3.52
N GLN A 149 -1.41 -15.03 -4.75
CA GLN A 149 -0.78 -16.22 -5.30
C GLN A 149 0.58 -15.86 -5.89
N GLU A 150 1.53 -16.74 -5.67
CA GLU A 150 2.88 -16.60 -6.17
C GLU A 150 2.90 -16.81 -7.69
N CYS A 151 3.52 -15.86 -8.40
CA CYS A 151 3.72 -16.01 -9.82
C CYS A 151 4.76 -17.11 -10.10
N ILE A 152 4.37 -18.17 -10.80
CA ILE A 152 5.26 -19.30 -11.14
C ILE A 152 6.56 -18.92 -11.87
N LYS A 153 6.61 -17.77 -12.54
CA LYS A 153 7.81 -17.30 -13.26
C LYS A 153 8.70 -16.39 -12.40
N CYS A 154 8.10 -15.56 -11.56
CA CYS A 154 8.81 -14.49 -10.85
C CYS A 154 8.98 -14.78 -9.35
N HIS A 155 8.28 -15.79 -8.84
CA HIS A 155 8.25 -16.16 -7.42
C HIS A 155 7.90 -15.01 -6.46
N ILE A 156 7.18 -14.00 -6.96
CA ILE A 156 6.62 -12.91 -6.14
C ILE A 156 5.15 -13.17 -5.82
N ASN A 157 4.71 -12.76 -4.63
CA ASN A 157 3.30 -12.79 -4.26
C ASN A 157 2.52 -11.75 -5.07
N VAL A 158 1.43 -12.16 -5.69
CA VAL A 158 0.59 -11.30 -6.53
C VAL A 158 -0.85 -11.34 -6.02
N TYR A 159 -1.37 -10.18 -5.66
CA TYR A 159 -2.76 -10.03 -5.27
C TYR A 159 -3.70 -10.01 -6.48
N PRO A 160 -4.92 -10.57 -6.35
CA PRO A 160 -5.90 -10.53 -7.41
C PRO A 160 -6.39 -9.08 -7.64
N HIS A 161 -6.48 -8.69 -8.90
CA HIS A 161 -6.98 -7.36 -9.28
C HIS A 161 -8.50 -7.35 -9.48
N LYS A 162 -9.10 -8.53 -9.64
CA LYS A 162 -10.55 -8.74 -9.63
C LYS A 162 -10.86 -10.01 -8.86
N GLN A 163 -11.92 -9.97 -8.07
CA GLN A 163 -12.44 -11.12 -7.37
C GLN A 163 -13.95 -11.17 -7.57
N ARG A 164 -14.48 -12.34 -7.92
CA ARG A 164 -15.89 -12.59 -8.17
C ARG A 164 -16.36 -13.74 -7.28
N PRO A 165 -17.52 -13.65 -6.63
CA PRO A 165 -18.11 -14.78 -5.93
C PRO A 165 -18.18 -16.02 -6.85
N LEU A 166 -17.93 -17.20 -6.28
CA LEU A 166 -18.19 -18.45 -6.97
C LEU A 166 -19.70 -18.69 -6.93
N GLU A 167 -20.43 -18.16 -7.90
CA GLU A 167 -21.86 -18.46 -8.07
C GLU A 167 -22.03 -19.93 -8.45
N LYS A 168 -23.04 -20.59 -7.86
CA LYS A 168 -23.51 -21.90 -8.28
C LYS A 168 -24.85 -21.71 -8.98
N PRO A 169 -24.91 -21.40 -10.28
CA PRO A 169 -26.16 -21.47 -11.00
C PRO A 169 -26.57 -22.94 -11.13
N ASP A 170 -27.53 -23.37 -10.30
CA ASP A 170 -28.34 -24.58 -10.41
C ASP A 170 -27.66 -25.94 -10.73
N GLY A 171 -26.41 -26.11 -10.29
CA GLY A 171 -25.74 -27.42 -10.31
C GLY A 171 -24.92 -27.73 -11.56
N LEU A 172 -24.77 -26.79 -12.49
CA LEU A 172 -23.78 -26.91 -13.58
C LEU A 172 -22.44 -26.27 -13.15
N ASP A 173 -21.77 -26.87 -12.17
CA ASP A 173 -20.41 -26.47 -11.82
C ASP A 173 -19.42 -27.02 -12.86
N VAL A 174 -19.06 -26.18 -13.83
CA VAL A 174 -18.08 -26.51 -14.88
C VAL A 174 -16.65 -26.55 -14.32
N SER A 175 -16.43 -26.14 -13.06
CA SER A 175 -15.14 -26.31 -12.43
C SER A 175 -15.04 -27.70 -11.79
N ASP A 176 -14.12 -28.50 -12.30
CA ASP A 176 -13.71 -29.75 -11.67
C ASP A 176 -13.27 -29.48 -10.21
N GLN A 177 -14.15 -29.81 -9.26
CA GLN A 177 -13.93 -29.59 -7.83
C GLN A 177 -12.82 -30.50 -7.30
N SER A 178 -12.49 -31.58 -8.01
CA SER A 178 -11.40 -32.50 -7.65
C SER A 178 -10.03 -31.95 -8.04
N LYS A 179 -9.96 -31.08 -9.07
CA LYS A 179 -8.69 -30.52 -9.55
C LYS A 179 -7.99 -29.74 -8.45
N GLU A 180 -6.88 -30.28 -7.95
CA GLU A 180 -6.04 -29.58 -6.99
C GLU A 180 -5.41 -28.35 -7.63
N HIS A 181 -5.28 -27.29 -6.84
CA HIS A 181 -4.57 -26.08 -7.24
C HIS A 181 -3.13 -26.16 -6.74
N PRO A 182 -2.19 -25.40 -7.34
CA PRO A 182 -0.80 -25.40 -6.89
C PRO A 182 -0.69 -24.78 -5.49
N GLN A 183 -0.78 -25.63 -4.46
CA GLN A 183 -0.64 -25.27 -3.05
C GLN A 183 0.65 -24.48 -2.73
N PRO A 184 1.84 -24.83 -3.27
CA PRO A 184 3.06 -24.06 -2.97
C PRO A 184 3.02 -22.63 -3.51
N LEU A 185 2.10 -22.31 -4.42
CA LEU A 185 1.94 -20.94 -4.92
C LEU A 185 0.79 -20.20 -4.22
N CYS A 186 0.05 -20.85 -3.33
CA CYS A 186 -1.11 -20.26 -2.67
C CYS A 186 -0.74 -19.70 -1.29
N GLU A 187 -0.80 -18.38 -1.11
CA GLU A 187 -0.46 -17.75 0.18
C GLU A 187 -1.35 -18.27 1.31
N LYS A 188 -2.65 -18.48 1.06
CA LYS A 188 -3.55 -19.05 2.07
C LYS A 188 -3.13 -20.46 2.50
N CYS A 189 -2.69 -21.32 1.58
CA CYS A 189 -2.17 -22.64 1.91
C CYS A 189 -0.87 -22.56 2.71
N LYS A 190 0.05 -21.66 2.33
CA LYS A 190 1.30 -21.44 3.07
C LYS A 190 1.03 -21.00 4.51
N VAL A 191 0.12 -20.05 4.70
CA VAL A 191 -0.26 -19.54 6.03
C VAL A 191 -0.95 -20.61 6.89
N LEU A 192 -1.79 -21.47 6.29
CA LEU A 192 -2.47 -22.54 7.02
C LEU A 192 -1.56 -23.74 7.31
N GLY A 193 -0.54 -23.98 6.49
CA GLY A 193 0.23 -25.23 6.49
C GLY A 193 -0.53 -26.44 5.90
N TYR A 194 -1.75 -26.24 5.38
CA TYR A 194 -2.56 -27.29 4.77
C TYR A 194 -3.48 -26.75 3.66
N TYR A 195 -4.18 -27.67 2.99
CA TYR A 195 -5.05 -27.40 1.86
C TYR A 195 -6.19 -26.40 2.17
N CYS A 196 -6.15 -25.22 1.54
CA CYS A 196 -7.07 -24.13 1.88
C CYS A 196 -8.55 -24.40 1.54
N ARG A 197 -8.89 -25.36 0.66
CA ARG A 197 -10.31 -25.65 0.36
C ARG A 197 -11.06 -26.30 1.53
N ARG A 198 -10.34 -26.76 2.57
CA ARG A 198 -10.96 -27.27 3.81
C ARG A 198 -11.54 -26.17 4.69
N VAL A 199 -11.11 -24.92 4.48
CA VAL A 199 -11.69 -23.75 5.14
C VAL A 199 -12.97 -23.40 4.38
N GLN A 200 -14.13 -23.37 5.06
CA GLN A 200 -15.43 -23.02 4.48
C GLN A 200 -15.78 -21.55 4.71
#